data_AF-A0A947AG42-F1
#
_entry.id   AF-A0A947AG42-F1
#
_cell.length_a   1.000
_cell.length_b   1.000
_cell.length_c   1.000
_cell.angle_alpha   90.00
_cell.angle_beta   90.00
_cell.angle_gamma   90.00
#
_symmetry.space_group_name_H-M   'P 1'
#
loop_
_entity.id
_entity.type
_entity.pdbx_description
1 polymer ?
#
loop_
_entity_poly.entity_id
_entity_poly.type
_entity_poly.pdbx_seq_one_letter_code
_entity_poly.pdbx_strand_id
1 'polypeptide(L)'
;SKSPSCGLGSALVYRDNGYAKEKGDGMFAKLCKENFPLLPMEEEGRLNDPWLRENFVMQLFAYDDFENFKASNPTMKELVAFHQSYKFMLQAKNDMMYRELGQIVGNHEDLKFDEIFRQYEILFKTAIAQKSSIGKNRNVLEHMAGFVKDKISDVEKEMLHEQIREYADKIVPLIAPLSRLYMFAKTYEVEYLLGQKFLHPYPKELALRSDIRGGK
;
A
#
# COMPACT_ATOMS: atom_id res chain seq x y z
N SER A 1 11.57 6.37 18.83
CA SER A 1 12.32 7.41 19.57
C SER A 1 11.82 7.39 21.00
N LYS A 2 12.68 7.34 22.04
CA LYS A 2 12.20 7.30 23.45
C LYS A 2 11.73 8.66 23.98
N SER A 3 11.57 9.65 23.10
CA SER A 3 11.17 11.01 23.46
C SER A 3 9.81 11.02 24.16
N PRO A 4 9.67 11.71 25.30
CA PRO A 4 8.39 11.86 25.99
C PRO A 4 7.36 12.70 25.20
N SER A 5 7.79 13.39 24.14
CA SER A 5 6.90 14.13 23.23
C SER A 5 6.58 13.33 21.97
N CYS A 6 7.60 12.90 21.23
CA CYS A 6 7.40 12.36 19.86
C CYS A 6 7.52 10.84 19.74
N GLY A 7 7.78 10.10 20.83
CA GLY A 7 7.88 8.64 20.76
C GLY A 7 6.54 8.00 20.36
N LEU A 8 6.56 7.02 19.44
CA LEU A 8 5.35 6.34 18.96
C LEU A 8 5.38 4.89 19.48
N GLY A 9 4.71 4.65 20.60
CA GLY A 9 4.72 3.36 21.30
C GLY A 9 6.04 3.00 21.97
N SER A 10 7.04 3.88 21.99
CA SER A 10 8.36 3.64 22.58
C SER A 10 8.78 4.62 23.69
N ALA A 11 7.94 5.61 24.02
CA ALA A 11 8.15 6.53 25.14
C ALA A 11 7.91 5.80 26.47
N LEU A 12 8.71 6.10 27.50
CA LEU A 12 8.49 5.55 28.84
C LEU A 12 7.36 6.31 29.53
N VAL A 13 6.32 5.59 29.94
CA VAL A 13 5.24 6.13 30.77
C VAL A 13 5.58 5.86 32.22
N TYR A 14 5.72 6.93 33.02
CA TYR A 14 6.06 6.84 34.43
C TYR A 14 4.80 6.87 35.29
N ARG A 15 4.82 6.14 36.41
CA ARG A 15 3.80 6.23 37.47
C ARG A 15 4.08 7.43 38.35
N ASP A 16 3.11 7.81 39.19
CA ASP A 16 3.24 8.89 40.18
C ASP A 16 4.40 8.65 41.17
N ASN A 17 4.81 7.38 41.37
CA ASN A 17 5.94 7.01 42.22
C ASN A 17 7.30 7.04 41.49
N GLY A 18 7.38 7.58 40.28
CA GLY A 18 8.61 7.73 39.50
C GLY A 18 9.12 6.47 38.79
N TYR A 19 8.50 5.30 39.01
CA TYR A 19 8.87 4.08 38.30
C TYR A 19 8.21 4.02 36.91
N ALA A 20 8.97 3.53 35.91
CA ALA A 20 8.44 3.28 34.58
C ALA A 20 7.38 2.16 34.65
N LYS A 21 6.17 2.45 34.17
CA LYS A 21 5.05 1.50 34.10
C LYS A 21 5.15 0.62 32.87
N GLU A 22 5.23 1.27 31.70
CA GLU A 22 5.13 0.64 30.39
C GLU A 22 5.68 1.57 29.30
N LYS A 23 5.74 1.07 28.07
CA LYS A 23 6.01 1.89 26.88
C LYS A 23 4.69 2.36 26.29
N GLY A 24 4.65 3.61 25.84
CA GLY A 24 3.48 4.22 25.22
C GLY A 24 3.87 5.31 24.21
N ASP A 25 2.88 6.08 23.79
CA ASP A 25 3.10 7.26 22.95
C ASP A 25 3.55 8.46 23.81
N GLY A 26 4.45 9.27 23.26
CA GLY A 26 4.74 10.60 23.79
C GLY A 26 3.56 11.54 23.58
N MET A 27 3.54 12.66 24.30
CA MET A 27 2.41 13.59 24.33
C MET A 27 1.98 14.08 22.94
N PHE A 28 2.93 14.48 22.09
CA PHE A 28 2.64 14.94 20.73
C PHE A 28 2.15 13.81 19.84
N ALA A 29 2.82 12.64 19.87
CA ALA A 29 2.41 11.48 19.09
C ALA A 29 0.99 11.01 19.45
N LYS A 30 0.64 11.04 20.73
CA LYS A 30 -0.70 10.74 21.23
C LYS A 30 -1.74 11.73 20.67
N LEU A 31 -1.48 13.03 20.80
CA LEU A 31 -2.37 14.07 20.26
C LEU A 31 -2.54 13.94 18.74
N CYS A 32 -1.48 13.62 18.00
CA CYS A 32 -1.56 13.38 16.57
C CYS A 32 -2.47 12.19 16.25
N LYS A 33 -2.37 11.06 16.97
CA LYS A 33 -3.25 9.91 16.76
C LYS A 33 -4.72 10.22 17.03
N GLU A 34 -5.00 11.00 18.06
CA GLU A 34 -6.36 11.39 18.44
C GLU A 34 -6.99 12.34 17.43
N ASN A 35 -6.23 13.31 16.91
CA ASN A 35 -6.76 14.34 16.00
C ASN A 35 -6.64 13.96 14.52
N PHE A 36 -5.69 13.11 14.15
CA PHE A 36 -5.40 12.71 12.78
C PHE A 36 -5.25 11.17 12.68
N PRO A 37 -6.33 10.41 12.96
CA PRO A 37 -6.26 8.95 13.07
C PRO A 37 -5.86 8.23 11.77
N LEU A 38 -6.02 8.91 10.62
CA LEU A 38 -5.67 8.37 9.30
C LEU A 38 -4.32 8.86 8.78
N LEU A 39 -3.61 9.73 9.52
CA LEU A 39 -2.31 10.24 9.09
C LEU A 39 -1.26 9.12 9.14
N PRO A 40 -0.46 8.92 8.09
CA PRO A 40 0.66 7.99 8.12
C PRO A 40 1.67 8.39 9.20
N MET A 41 1.93 7.49 10.15
CA MET A 41 2.91 7.69 11.21
C MET A 41 3.76 6.42 11.39
N GLU A 42 5.07 6.58 11.54
CA GLU A 42 5.99 5.49 11.82
C GLU A 42 7.19 5.98 12.62
N GLU A 43 7.85 5.09 13.36
CA GLU A 43 9.09 5.42 14.07
C GLU A 43 10.32 5.31 13.18
N GLU A 44 11.21 6.30 13.28
CA GLU A 44 12.53 6.29 12.64
C GLU A 44 13.28 4.96 12.81
N GLY A 45 13.32 4.42 14.04
CA GLY A 45 14.01 3.16 14.32
C GLY A 45 13.43 1.96 13.55
N ARG A 46 12.13 1.98 13.27
CA ARG A 46 11.42 0.95 12.50
C ARG A 46 11.67 1.09 11.00
N LEU A 47 11.93 2.30 10.51
CA LEU A 47 12.32 2.56 9.11
C LEU A 47 13.69 1.98 8.74
N ASN A 48 14.47 1.48 9.70
CA ASN A 48 15.68 0.70 9.41
C ASN A 48 15.35 -0.70 8.85
N ASP A 49 14.16 -1.23 9.10
CA ASP A 49 13.70 -2.46 8.47
C ASP A 49 13.21 -2.13 7.03
N PRO A 50 13.82 -2.71 5.98
CA PRO A 50 13.48 -2.36 4.59
C PRO A 50 12.01 -2.56 4.25
N TRP A 51 11.35 -3.53 4.89
CA TRP A 51 9.94 -3.83 4.63
C TRP A 51 9.00 -2.81 5.27
N LEU A 52 9.28 -2.40 6.51
CA LEU A 52 8.51 -1.35 7.17
C LEU A 52 8.69 -0.01 6.46
N ARG A 53 9.93 0.29 6.04
CA ARG A 53 10.22 1.49 5.25
C ARG A 53 9.48 1.53 3.92
N GLU A 54 9.49 0.44 3.15
CA GLU A 54 8.74 0.36 1.88
C GLU A 54 7.25 0.57 2.11
N ASN A 55 6.68 -0.11 3.11
CA ASN A 55 5.25 -0.01 3.42
C ASN A 55 4.85 1.41 3.83
N PHE A 56 5.64 2.06 4.69
CA PHE A 56 5.37 3.41 5.17
C PHE A 56 5.49 4.44 4.05
N VAL A 57 6.56 4.37 3.24
CA VAL A 57 6.74 5.30 2.12
C VAL A 57 5.63 5.12 1.08
N MET A 58 5.27 3.87 0.73
CA MET A 58 4.12 3.63 -0.13
C MET A 58 2.84 4.24 0.44
N GLN A 59 2.59 4.07 1.74
CA GLN A 59 1.40 4.63 2.40
C GLN A 59 1.40 6.15 2.31
N LEU A 60 2.55 6.79 2.48
CA LEU A 60 2.70 8.24 2.36
C LEU A 60 2.33 8.73 0.95
N PHE A 61 2.87 8.09 -0.10
CA PHE A 61 2.55 8.45 -1.49
C PHE A 61 1.07 8.20 -1.83
N ALA A 62 0.49 7.10 -1.38
CA ALA A 62 -0.92 6.81 -1.59
C ALA A 62 -1.85 7.77 -0.83
N TYR A 63 -1.45 8.20 0.37
CA TYR A 63 -2.16 9.22 1.14
C TYR A 63 -2.12 10.58 0.42
N ASP A 64 -0.93 11.01 -0.02
CA ASP A 64 -0.76 12.26 -0.76
C ASP A 64 -1.55 12.27 -2.09
N ASP A 65 -1.50 11.17 -2.85
CA ASP A 65 -2.29 11.01 -4.08
C ASP A 65 -3.80 11.10 -3.81
N PHE A 66 -4.27 10.56 -2.68
CA PHE A 66 -5.67 10.70 -2.27
C PHE A 66 -6.02 12.13 -1.84
N GLU A 67 -5.15 12.83 -1.10
CA GLU A 67 -5.38 14.23 -0.72
C GLU A 67 -5.44 15.15 -1.94
N ASN A 68 -4.54 14.95 -2.91
CA ASN A 68 -4.55 15.68 -4.18
C ASN A 68 -5.82 15.37 -4.97
N PHE A 69 -6.24 14.11 -5.02
CA PHE A 69 -7.49 13.69 -5.64
C PHE A 69 -8.73 14.31 -4.97
N LYS A 70 -8.75 14.38 -3.64
CA LYS A 70 -9.81 15.05 -2.89
C LYS A 70 -9.85 16.55 -3.17
N ALA A 71 -8.69 17.20 -3.19
CA ALA A 71 -8.58 18.64 -3.46
C ALA A 71 -9.04 19.02 -4.88
N SER A 72 -9.03 18.09 -5.84
CA SER A 72 -9.52 18.34 -7.19
C SER A 72 -11.05 18.34 -7.33
N ASN A 73 -11.80 18.12 -6.24
CA ASN A 73 -13.27 17.98 -6.24
C ASN A 73 -13.77 16.96 -7.28
N PRO A 74 -13.41 15.68 -7.10
CA PRO A 74 -13.59 14.67 -8.14
C PRO A 74 -15.06 14.32 -8.33
N THR A 75 -15.38 13.83 -9.52
CA THR A 75 -16.67 13.24 -9.87
C THR A 75 -16.72 11.76 -9.49
N MET A 76 -17.92 11.19 -9.48
CA MET A 76 -18.12 9.75 -9.27
C MET A 76 -17.34 8.90 -10.29
N LYS A 77 -17.29 9.33 -11.56
CA LYS A 77 -16.52 8.65 -12.61
C LYS A 77 -15.03 8.62 -12.30
N GLU A 78 -14.50 9.71 -11.77
CA GLU A 78 -13.09 9.80 -11.40
C GLU A 78 -12.78 8.98 -10.15
N LEU A 79 -13.72 8.87 -9.20
CA LEU A 79 -13.58 7.97 -8.04
C LEU A 79 -13.48 6.50 -8.47
N VAL A 80 -14.31 6.08 -9.44
CA VAL A 80 -14.23 4.73 -10.04
C VAL A 80 -12.86 4.51 -10.68
N ALA A 81 -12.36 5.47 -11.46
CA ALA A 81 -11.05 5.38 -12.10
C ALA A 81 -9.90 5.33 -11.08
N PHE A 82 -9.97 6.16 -10.03
CA PHE A 82 -9.02 6.16 -8.93
C PHE A 82 -8.99 4.78 -8.24
N HIS A 83 -10.16 4.24 -7.89
CA HIS A 83 -10.27 2.91 -7.28
C HIS A 83 -9.69 1.82 -8.17
N GLN A 84 -9.98 1.84 -9.48
CA GLN A 84 -9.43 0.89 -10.44
C GLN A 84 -7.90 0.96 -10.51
N SER A 85 -7.30 2.15 -10.46
CA SER A 85 -5.84 2.33 -10.50
C SER A 85 -5.13 1.76 -9.25
N TYR A 86 -5.84 1.69 -8.13
CA TYR A 86 -5.35 1.19 -6.85
C TYR A 86 -5.67 -0.28 -6.57
N LYS A 87 -6.40 -0.97 -7.46
CA LYS A 87 -6.85 -2.36 -7.26
C LYS A 87 -5.76 -3.27 -6.69
N PHE A 88 -4.66 -3.45 -7.42
CA PHE A 88 -3.62 -4.39 -7.00
C PHE A 88 -2.90 -3.96 -5.72
N MET A 89 -2.80 -2.66 -5.47
CA MET A 89 -2.25 -2.14 -4.22
C MET A 89 -3.16 -2.50 -3.04
N LEU A 90 -4.46 -2.24 -3.17
CA LEU A 90 -5.44 -2.54 -2.12
C LEU A 90 -5.55 -4.05 -1.90
N GLN A 91 -5.51 -4.88 -2.94
CA GLN A 91 -5.48 -6.34 -2.79
C GLN A 91 -4.22 -6.84 -2.06
N ALA A 92 -3.04 -6.25 -2.36
CA ALA A 92 -1.80 -6.55 -1.65
C ALA A 92 -1.86 -6.16 -0.17
N LYS A 93 -2.70 -5.19 0.18
CA LYS A 93 -2.88 -4.66 1.53
C LYS A 93 -3.94 -5.42 2.31
N ASN A 94 -5.17 -5.42 1.81
CA ASN A 94 -6.30 -6.12 2.37
C ASN A 94 -7.39 -6.33 1.29
N ASP A 95 -7.50 -7.57 0.80
CA ASP A 95 -8.48 -7.93 -0.23
C ASP A 95 -9.94 -7.80 0.24
N MET A 96 -10.22 -7.98 1.55
CA MET A 96 -11.56 -7.78 2.11
C MET A 96 -11.96 -6.30 2.01
N MET A 97 -11.09 -5.40 2.47
CA MET A 97 -11.35 -3.95 2.41
C MET A 97 -11.38 -3.44 0.96
N TYR A 98 -10.59 -4.03 0.05
CA TYR A 98 -10.70 -3.74 -1.38
C TYR A 98 -12.12 -4.04 -1.92
N ARG A 99 -12.71 -5.17 -1.55
CA ARG A 99 -14.07 -5.54 -1.97
C ARG A 99 -15.12 -4.59 -1.38
N GLU A 100 -14.98 -4.24 -0.11
CA GLU A 100 -15.85 -3.26 0.56
C GLU A 100 -15.76 -1.89 -0.11
N LEU A 101 -14.57 -1.40 -0.45
CA LEU A 101 -14.38 -0.18 -1.24
C LEU A 101 -15.08 -0.27 -2.60
N GLY A 102 -15.03 -1.43 -3.25
CA GLY A 102 -15.76 -1.68 -4.49
C GLY A 102 -17.28 -1.57 -4.34
N GLN A 103 -17.85 -2.01 -3.21
CA GLN A 103 -19.28 -1.84 -2.92
C GLN A 103 -19.65 -0.37 -2.71
N ILE A 104 -18.81 0.39 -1.98
CA ILE A 104 -18.99 1.84 -1.80
C ILE A 104 -18.99 2.56 -3.16
N VAL A 105 -18.02 2.24 -4.02
CA VAL A 105 -17.93 2.81 -5.38
C VAL A 105 -19.07 2.35 -6.27
N GLY A 106 -19.63 1.16 -6.05
CA GLY A 106 -20.81 0.66 -6.77
C GLY A 106 -22.09 1.45 -6.49
N ASN A 107 -22.16 2.15 -5.35
CA ASN A 107 -23.28 3.00 -4.92
C ASN A 107 -24.67 2.37 -5.14
N HIS A 108 -24.84 1.11 -4.75
CA HIS A 108 -26.11 0.40 -4.93
C HIS A 108 -27.29 1.00 -4.14
N GLU A 109 -27.00 1.79 -3.11
CA GLU A 109 -27.97 2.47 -2.24
C GLU A 109 -28.32 3.90 -2.69
N ASP A 110 -27.79 4.34 -3.84
CA ASP A 110 -28.02 5.69 -4.42
C ASP A 110 -27.75 6.84 -3.43
N LEU A 111 -26.65 6.73 -2.69
CA LEU A 111 -26.19 7.75 -1.75
C LEU A 111 -25.67 8.98 -2.51
N LYS A 112 -25.68 10.13 -1.82
CA LYS A 112 -25.03 11.34 -2.32
C LYS A 112 -23.52 11.16 -2.38
N PHE A 113 -22.88 11.76 -3.39
CA PHE A 113 -21.44 11.67 -3.61
C PHE A 113 -20.61 12.01 -2.36
N ASP A 114 -20.96 13.08 -1.63
CA ASP A 114 -20.22 13.47 -0.42
C ASP A 114 -20.17 12.37 0.64
N GLU A 115 -21.26 11.60 0.78
CA GLU A 115 -21.31 10.51 1.76
C GLU A 115 -20.50 9.30 1.28
N ILE A 116 -20.62 8.93 0.00
CA ILE A 116 -19.80 7.88 -0.63
C ILE A 116 -18.31 8.22 -0.47
N PHE A 117 -17.95 9.46 -0.81
CA PHE A 117 -16.57 9.92 -0.81
C PHE A 117 -15.97 9.90 0.61
N ARG A 118 -16.76 10.32 1.62
CA ARG A 118 -16.36 10.24 3.04
C ARG A 118 -16.13 8.81 3.51
N GLN A 119 -17.04 7.89 3.18
CA GLN A 119 -16.89 6.47 3.52
C GLN A 119 -15.68 5.85 2.81
N TYR A 120 -15.53 6.15 1.52
CA TYR A 120 -14.41 5.70 0.71
C TYR A 120 -13.07 6.20 1.26
N GLU A 121 -12.96 7.48 1.61
CA GLU A 121 -11.75 8.08 2.18
C GLU A 121 -11.27 7.33 3.43
N ILE A 122 -12.18 7.13 4.39
CA ILE A 122 -11.88 6.47 5.65
C ILE A 122 -11.38 5.04 5.37
N LEU A 123 -12.13 4.29 4.57
CA LEU A 123 -11.81 2.89 4.32
C LEU A 123 -10.54 2.73 3.46
N PHE A 124 -10.31 3.61 2.48
CA PHE A 124 -9.12 3.61 1.63
C PHE A 124 -7.86 3.86 2.45
N LYS A 125 -7.84 4.91 3.27
CA LYS A 125 -6.70 5.23 4.13
C LYS A 125 -6.45 4.13 5.17
N THR A 126 -7.52 3.55 5.71
CA THR A 126 -7.41 2.42 6.65
C THR A 126 -6.83 1.17 5.97
N ALA A 127 -7.24 0.89 4.72
CA ALA A 127 -6.75 -0.24 3.93
C ALA A 127 -5.28 -0.07 3.54
N ILE A 128 -4.88 1.10 3.04
CA ILE A 128 -3.49 1.39 2.64
C ILE A 128 -2.53 1.34 3.83
N ALA A 129 -2.98 1.70 5.03
CA ALA A 129 -2.21 1.58 6.28
C ALA A 129 -1.95 0.12 6.71
N GLN A 130 -2.63 -0.86 6.13
CA GLN A 130 -2.39 -2.27 6.46
C GLN A 130 -1.00 -2.72 6.00
N LYS A 131 -0.43 -3.69 6.70
CA LYS A 131 0.83 -4.32 6.29
C LYS A 131 0.55 -5.33 5.17
N SER A 132 1.30 -5.23 4.07
CA SER A 132 1.31 -6.27 3.04
C SER A 132 2.09 -7.50 3.53
N SER A 133 2.02 -8.60 2.79
CA SER A 133 2.86 -9.78 3.03
C SER A 133 3.34 -10.35 1.71
N ILE A 134 4.38 -11.19 1.76
CA ILE A 134 4.87 -11.91 0.58
C ILE A 134 3.74 -12.70 -0.08
N GLY A 135 2.91 -13.41 0.70
CA GLY A 135 1.78 -14.16 0.16
C GLY A 135 0.77 -13.28 -0.57
N LYS A 136 0.42 -12.11 0.00
CA LYS A 136 -0.50 -11.16 -0.66
C LYS A 136 0.12 -10.59 -1.95
N ASN A 137 1.39 -10.20 -1.91
CA ASN A 137 2.09 -9.70 -3.10
C ASN A 137 2.22 -10.77 -4.19
N ARG A 138 2.54 -12.02 -3.83
CA ARG A 138 2.57 -13.15 -4.76
C ARG A 138 1.22 -13.29 -5.45
N ASN A 139 0.11 -13.31 -4.70
CA ASN A 139 -1.23 -13.41 -5.28
C ASN A 139 -1.53 -12.27 -6.27
N VAL A 140 -1.10 -11.05 -5.94
CA VAL A 140 -1.23 -9.90 -6.84
C VAL A 140 -0.38 -10.07 -8.11
N LEU A 141 0.87 -10.52 -7.99
CA LEU A 141 1.74 -10.78 -9.15
C LEU A 141 1.15 -11.85 -10.07
N GLU A 142 0.59 -12.93 -9.52
CA GLU A 142 -0.09 -13.98 -10.28
C GLU A 142 -1.33 -13.43 -11.00
N HIS A 143 -2.11 -12.59 -10.33
CA HIS A 143 -3.26 -11.93 -10.94
C HIS A 143 -2.82 -11.01 -12.09
N MET A 144 -1.74 -10.24 -11.92
CA MET A 144 -1.18 -9.40 -12.98
C MET A 144 -0.63 -10.22 -14.15
N ALA A 145 -0.01 -11.37 -13.89
CA ALA A 145 0.45 -12.29 -14.93
C ALA A 145 -0.71 -12.76 -15.83
N GLY A 146 -1.91 -12.89 -15.27
CA GLY A 146 -3.13 -13.21 -16.00
C GLY A 146 -3.48 -12.25 -17.15
N PHE A 147 -3.03 -10.99 -17.09
CA PHE A 147 -3.28 -9.98 -18.14
C PHE A 147 -2.33 -10.08 -19.33
N VAL A 148 -1.18 -10.74 -19.17
CA VAL A 148 -0.16 -10.91 -20.22
C VAL A 148 -0.08 -12.35 -20.73
N LYS A 149 -0.71 -13.31 -20.04
CA LYS A 149 -0.57 -14.76 -20.28
C LYS A 149 -0.82 -15.20 -21.73
N ASP A 150 -1.72 -14.54 -22.44
CA ASP A 150 -2.12 -14.90 -23.81
C ASP A 150 -1.31 -14.11 -24.88
N LYS A 151 -0.40 -13.24 -24.43
CA LYS A 151 0.43 -12.36 -25.26
C LYS A 151 1.91 -12.75 -25.25
N ILE A 152 2.31 -13.64 -24.35
CA ILE A 152 3.70 -14.09 -24.18
C ILE A 152 3.82 -15.57 -24.57
N SER A 153 5.02 -15.98 -24.97
CA SER A 153 5.34 -17.38 -25.24
C SER A 153 5.29 -18.24 -23.98
N ASP A 154 5.19 -19.57 -24.15
CA ASP A 154 5.21 -20.51 -23.02
C ASP A 154 6.51 -20.40 -22.21
N VAL A 155 7.65 -20.17 -22.87
CA VAL A 155 8.95 -19.96 -22.21
C VAL A 155 8.93 -18.69 -21.36
N GLU A 156 8.46 -17.56 -21.92
CA GLU A 156 8.35 -16.30 -21.16
C GLU A 156 7.40 -16.41 -19.97
N LYS A 157 6.31 -17.17 -20.14
CA LYS A 157 5.33 -17.44 -19.09
C LYS A 157 5.93 -18.28 -17.97
N GLU A 158 6.64 -19.36 -18.30
CA GLU A 158 7.34 -20.20 -17.33
C GLU A 158 8.35 -19.37 -16.53
N MET A 159 9.18 -18.58 -17.22
CA MET A 159 10.16 -17.70 -16.60
C MET A 159 9.47 -16.67 -15.67
N LEU A 160 8.36 -16.06 -16.07
CA LEU A 160 7.61 -15.12 -15.22
C LEU A 160 7.12 -15.79 -13.94
N HIS A 161 6.49 -16.96 -14.03
CA HIS A 161 6.02 -17.68 -12.85
C HIS A 161 7.18 -18.18 -11.97
N GLU A 162 8.32 -18.53 -12.56
CA GLU A 162 9.54 -18.85 -11.83
C GLU A 162 9.99 -17.66 -10.97
N GLN A 163 10.11 -16.46 -11.53
CA GLN A 163 10.47 -15.26 -10.76
C GLN A 163 9.46 -14.92 -9.66
N ILE A 164 8.17 -15.17 -9.88
CA ILE A 164 7.14 -14.99 -8.84
C ILE A 164 7.36 -15.99 -7.69
N ARG A 165 7.72 -17.24 -8.00
CA ARG A 165 8.09 -18.25 -6.98
C ARG A 165 9.37 -17.85 -6.25
N GLU A 166 10.41 -17.46 -6.97
CA GLU A 166 11.68 -16.99 -6.38
C GLU A 166 11.47 -15.78 -5.47
N TYR A 167 10.56 -14.86 -5.80
CA TYR A 167 10.17 -13.77 -4.91
C TYR A 167 9.51 -14.29 -3.63
N ALA A 168 8.58 -15.25 -3.77
CA ALA A 168 7.92 -15.87 -2.63
C ALA A 168 8.89 -16.60 -1.70
N ASP A 169 9.91 -17.22 -2.28
CA ASP A 169 11.00 -17.93 -1.60
C ASP A 169 12.14 -17.01 -1.13
N LYS A 170 12.01 -15.69 -1.38
CA LYS A 170 12.99 -14.64 -1.00
C LYS A 170 14.36 -14.79 -1.67
N ILE A 171 14.40 -15.40 -2.84
CA ILE A 171 15.59 -15.55 -3.68
C ILE A 171 15.82 -14.26 -4.48
N VAL A 172 14.75 -13.63 -4.96
CA VAL A 172 14.78 -12.35 -5.68
C VAL A 172 13.89 -11.29 -5.01
N PRO A 173 14.21 -9.99 -5.15
CA PRO A 173 13.38 -8.93 -4.61
C PRO A 173 12.10 -8.71 -5.44
N LEU A 174 11.10 -8.05 -4.86
CA LEU A 174 9.80 -7.79 -5.51
C LEU A 174 9.93 -7.06 -6.85
N ILE A 175 10.96 -6.21 -7.02
CA ILE A 175 11.18 -5.48 -8.26
C ILE A 175 11.48 -6.40 -9.46
N ALA A 176 11.98 -7.62 -9.25
CA ALA A 176 12.32 -8.54 -10.33
C ALA A 176 11.09 -9.00 -11.14
N PRO A 177 10.07 -9.65 -10.53
CA PRO A 177 8.85 -9.99 -11.27
C PRO A 177 8.07 -8.74 -11.73
N LEU A 178 8.11 -7.63 -10.96
CA LEU A 178 7.46 -6.38 -11.37
C LEU A 178 8.05 -5.78 -12.65
N SER A 179 9.37 -5.78 -12.78
CA SER A 179 10.05 -5.22 -13.95
C SER A 179 9.72 -6.03 -15.21
N ARG A 180 9.61 -7.37 -15.07
CA ARG A 180 9.20 -8.25 -16.17
C ARG A 180 7.74 -8.03 -16.55
N LEU A 181 6.83 -7.94 -15.57
CA LEU A 181 5.43 -7.58 -15.81
C LEU A 181 5.29 -6.23 -16.50
N TYR A 182 6.05 -5.22 -16.04
CA TYR A 182 6.04 -3.89 -16.64
C TYR A 182 6.55 -3.91 -18.09
N MET A 183 7.64 -4.64 -18.35
CA MET A 183 8.16 -4.84 -19.70
C MET A 183 7.09 -5.45 -20.61
N PHE A 184 6.46 -6.56 -20.23
CA PHE A 184 5.39 -7.17 -21.02
C PHE A 184 4.18 -6.24 -21.20
N ALA A 185 3.76 -5.55 -20.14
CA ALA A 185 2.66 -4.59 -20.22
C ALA A 185 2.96 -3.44 -21.19
N LYS A 186 4.21 -2.98 -21.26
CA LYS A 186 4.65 -1.97 -22.24
C LYS A 186 4.73 -2.53 -23.65
N THR A 187 5.37 -3.68 -23.84
CA THR A 187 5.56 -4.31 -25.15
C THR A 187 4.23 -4.60 -25.84
N TYR A 188 3.23 -5.06 -25.09
CA TYR A 188 1.93 -5.47 -25.64
C TYR A 188 0.79 -4.49 -25.33
N GLU A 189 1.14 -3.27 -24.92
CA GLU A 189 0.22 -2.15 -24.66
C GLU A 189 -0.97 -2.55 -23.77
N VAL A 190 -0.67 -3.26 -22.66
CA VAL A 190 -1.69 -3.68 -21.69
C VAL A 190 -2.04 -2.50 -20.78
N GLU A 191 -2.84 -1.57 -21.31
CA GLU A 191 -3.22 -0.31 -20.66
C GLU A 191 -3.75 -0.51 -19.23
N TYR A 192 -4.56 -1.57 -19.03
CA TYR A 192 -5.10 -1.90 -17.72
C TYR A 192 -4.00 -2.08 -16.66
N LEU A 193 -2.90 -2.77 -16.99
CA LEU A 193 -1.76 -2.94 -16.09
C LEU A 193 -0.96 -1.65 -15.97
N LEU A 194 -0.74 -0.94 -17.08
CA LEU A 194 0.05 0.30 -17.09
C LEU A 194 -0.57 1.41 -16.23
N GLY A 195 -1.90 1.41 -16.05
CA GLY A 195 -2.60 2.31 -15.14
C GLY A 195 -2.53 1.94 -13.66
N GLN A 196 -1.90 0.83 -13.28
CA GLN A 196 -1.89 0.35 -11.90
C GLN A 196 -0.78 0.99 -11.07
N LYS A 197 -1.17 1.65 -9.97
CA LYS A 197 -0.25 2.24 -8.99
C LYS A 197 0.66 1.20 -8.33
N PHE A 198 0.28 -0.08 -8.34
CA PHE A 198 1.13 -1.16 -7.83
C PHE A 198 2.43 -1.34 -8.61
N LEU A 199 2.50 -0.99 -9.91
CA LEU A 199 3.75 -1.05 -10.67
C LEU A 199 4.75 0.01 -10.22
N HIS A 200 4.24 1.24 -10.00
CA HIS A 200 5.04 2.41 -9.64
C HIS A 200 4.38 3.19 -8.50
N PRO A 201 4.44 2.68 -7.26
CA PRO A 201 3.78 3.31 -6.10
C PRO A 201 4.41 4.63 -5.65
N TYR A 202 5.65 4.87 -6.03
CA TYR A 202 6.48 6.00 -5.66
C TYR A 202 7.62 6.13 -6.69
N PRO A 203 8.39 7.23 -6.69
CA PRO A 203 9.54 7.41 -7.58
C PRO A 203 10.53 6.25 -7.50
N LYS A 204 10.95 5.74 -8.66
CA LYS A 204 11.80 4.54 -8.77
C LYS A 204 13.17 4.72 -8.10
N GLU A 205 13.63 5.96 -7.99
CA GLU A 205 14.92 6.37 -7.41
C GLU A 205 15.03 5.99 -5.93
N LEU A 206 13.91 5.79 -5.24
CA LEU A 206 13.88 5.33 -3.85
C LEU A 206 14.30 3.86 -3.69
N ALA A 207 14.25 3.06 -4.77
CA ALA A 207 14.71 1.67 -4.83
C ALA A 207 14.18 0.73 -3.72
N LEU A 208 13.03 1.04 -3.12
CA LEU A 208 12.55 0.36 -1.89
C LEU A 208 12.09 -1.09 -2.10
N ARG A 209 11.83 -1.51 -3.35
CA ARG A 209 11.44 -2.88 -3.74
C ARG A 209 12.61 -3.73 -4.24
N SER A 210 13.83 -3.24 -4.11
CA SER A 210 15.06 -3.87 -4.62
C SER A 210 15.83 -4.65 -3.56
N ASP A 211 15.29 -4.80 -2.34
CA ASP A 211 15.92 -5.50 -1.22
C ASP A 211 15.16 -6.79 -0.89
N ILE A 212 15.86 -7.93 -0.86
CA ILE A 212 15.29 -9.26 -0.51
C ILE A 212 14.77 -9.33 0.94
N ARG A 213 15.21 -8.43 1.82
CA ARG A 213 14.72 -8.32 3.20
C ARG A 213 13.35 -7.63 3.27
N GLY A 214 12.90 -7.01 2.18
CA GLY A 214 11.55 -6.47 2.04
C GLY A 214 10.52 -7.60 1.93
N GLY A 215 9.89 -7.97 3.04
CA GLY A 215 8.82 -8.98 3.05
C GLY A 215 8.66 -9.82 4.31
N LYS A 216 9.20 -9.39 5.46
CA LYS A 216 9.08 -10.13 6.73
C LYS A 216 7.65 -10.20 7.25
#